data_AF-A0A8C0HIV4-F1
#
_entry.id   AF-A0A8C0HIV4-F1
#
_cell.length_a   1.000
_cell.length_b   1.000
_cell.length_c   1.000
_cell.angle_alpha   90.00
_cell.angle_beta   90.00
_cell.angle_gamma   90.00
#
_symmetry.space_group_name_H-M   'P 1'
#
loop_
_entity.id
_entity.type
_entity.pdbx_description
1 polymer ?
#
loop_
_entity_poly.entity_id
_entity_poly.type
_entity_poly.pdbx_seq_one_letter_code
_entity_poly.pdbx_strand_id
1 'polypeptide(L)'
;MEQPIFSTRAHVFQIDPATKRNWIPASKHALTVSYFYDATRNVYRIISVGGTKAIINSTITPNMTFTKTSQKFGQWADSRANTVYGLGFASEQHLSQVIAAGSPWAQCDSNRQVA
;
A
#
# COMPACT_ATOMS: atom_id res chain seq x y z
N MET A 1 7.58 17.36 -11.67
CA MET A 1 7.59 16.34 -10.59
C MET A 1 6.17 15.87 -10.41
N GLU A 2 5.92 14.56 -10.40
CA GLU A 2 4.61 14.00 -10.07
C GLU A 2 4.34 14.27 -8.58
N GLN A 3 3.26 14.98 -8.25
CA GLN A 3 2.89 15.22 -6.86
C GLN A 3 2.03 14.06 -6.34
N PRO A 4 2.23 13.61 -5.09
CA PRO A 4 1.39 12.56 -4.53
C PRO A 4 -0.02 13.08 -4.31
N ILE A 5 -1.01 12.26 -4.65
CA ILE A 5 -2.43 12.55 -4.36
C ILE A 5 -2.68 12.47 -2.86
N PHE A 6 -2.05 11.50 -2.23
CA PHE A 6 -2.20 11.24 -0.81
C PHE A 6 -0.88 10.71 -0.25
N SER A 7 -0.55 11.09 0.98
CA SER A 7 0.62 10.58 1.69
C SER A 7 0.29 10.33 3.16
N THR A 8 0.84 9.26 3.72
CA THR A 8 0.67 8.89 5.13
C THR A 8 1.98 8.34 5.70
N ARG A 9 2.05 8.20 7.03
CA ARG A 9 3.22 7.63 7.73
C ARG A 9 2.86 6.28 8.32
N ALA A 10 3.64 5.26 7.99
CA ALA A 10 3.43 3.89 8.48
C ALA A 10 4.74 3.11 8.59
N HIS A 11 4.80 2.15 9.50
CA HIS A 11 5.82 1.11 9.49
C HIS A 11 5.53 0.14 8.36
N VAL A 12 6.51 -0.09 7.50
CA VAL A 12 6.37 -0.97 6.33
C VAL A 12 6.88 -2.37 6.68
N PHE A 13 6.08 -3.37 6.34
CA PHE A 13 6.39 -4.78 6.48
C PHE A 13 6.25 -5.49 5.13
N GLN A 14 6.96 -6.59 4.97
CA GLN A 14 6.78 -7.53 3.87
C GLN A 14 6.61 -8.93 4.45
N ILE A 15 5.94 -9.83 3.72
CA ILE A 15 5.96 -11.23 4.10
C ILE A 15 7.32 -11.83 3.76
N ASP A 16 7.85 -12.62 4.69
CA ASP A 16 9.08 -13.38 4.48
C ASP A 16 8.93 -14.26 3.22
N PRO A 17 9.80 -14.10 2.20
CA PRO A 17 9.69 -14.84 0.96
C PRO A 17 9.91 -16.35 1.14
N ALA A 18 10.63 -16.78 2.19
CA ALA A 18 10.91 -18.18 2.46
C ALA A 18 9.72 -18.86 3.16
N THR A 19 9.20 -18.24 4.22
CA THR A 19 8.14 -18.86 5.03
C THR A 19 6.73 -18.54 4.53
N LYS A 20 6.55 -17.44 3.77
CA LYS A 20 5.25 -16.93 3.29
C LYS A 20 4.20 -16.80 4.41
N ARG A 21 4.64 -16.62 5.65
CA ARG A 21 3.78 -16.56 6.85
C ARG A 21 4.21 -15.46 7.83
N ASN A 22 5.50 -15.20 7.96
CA ASN A 22 6.03 -14.24 8.92
C ASN A 22 6.15 -12.84 8.32
N TRP A 23 5.81 -11.82 9.10
CA TRP A 23 6.07 -10.43 8.74
C TRP A 23 7.51 -10.04 9.08
N ILE A 24 8.21 -9.46 8.11
CA ILE A 24 9.54 -8.88 8.29
C ILE A 24 9.44 -7.35 8.17
N PRO A 25 10.01 -6.57 9.11
CA PRO A 25 10.04 -5.13 9.00
C PRO A 25 10.95 -4.72 7.84
N ALA A 26 10.41 -3.95 6.89
CA ALA A 26 11.18 -3.42 5.76
C ALA A 26 11.96 -2.14 6.13
N SER A 27 11.69 -1.57 7.32
CA SER A 27 12.32 -0.35 7.83
C SER A 27 12.30 -0.32 9.36
N LYS A 28 13.28 0.36 9.97
CA LYS A 28 13.38 0.53 11.45
C LYS A 28 12.40 1.56 12.01
N HIS A 29 11.98 2.52 11.19
CA HIS A 29 11.11 3.62 11.57
C HIS A 29 9.95 3.71 10.59
N ALA A 30 8.87 4.37 10.99
CA ALA A 30 7.81 4.71 10.05
C ALA A 30 8.38 5.47 8.84
N LEU A 31 7.90 5.11 7.66
CA LEU A 31 8.24 5.76 6.40
C LEU A 31 7.03 6.52 5.86
N THR A 32 7.31 7.48 4.98
CA THR A 32 6.26 8.10 4.19
C THR A 32 5.85 7.13 3.10
N VAL A 33 4.55 6.86 3.01
CA VAL A 33 3.91 6.04 1.99
C VAL A 33 3.02 6.96 1.17
N SER A 34 3.35 7.11 -0.11
CA SER A 34 2.73 8.08 -1.00
C SER A 34 2.03 7.36 -2.15
N TYR A 35 0.86 7.87 -2.51
CA TYR A 35 0.03 7.38 -3.60
C TYR A 35 0.09 8.38 -4.74
N PHE A 36 0.44 7.87 -5.92
CA PHE A 36 0.60 8.64 -7.15
C PHE A 36 -0.38 8.11 -8.20
N TYR A 37 -0.74 8.97 -9.14
CA TYR A 37 -1.52 8.58 -10.31
C TYR A 37 -0.72 8.89 -11.57
N ASP A 38 -0.29 7.80 -12.22
CA ASP A 38 0.43 7.85 -13.48
C ASP A 38 -0.60 8.00 -14.59
N ALA A 39 -0.85 9.24 -15.02
CA ALA A 39 -1.82 9.55 -16.07
C ALA A 39 -1.45 8.95 -17.44
N THR A 40 -0.16 8.73 -17.71
CA THR A 40 0.30 8.11 -18.97
C THR A 40 -0.10 6.65 -19.03
N ARG A 41 -0.04 5.94 -17.90
CA ARG A 41 -0.40 4.52 -17.80
C ARG A 41 -1.83 4.30 -17.29
N ASN A 42 -2.50 5.36 -16.86
CA ASN A 42 -3.81 5.35 -16.22
C ASN A 42 -3.87 4.36 -15.04
N VAL A 43 -2.89 4.44 -14.14
CA VAL A 43 -2.78 3.54 -12.96
C VAL A 43 -2.36 4.31 -11.71
N TYR A 44 -2.74 3.78 -10.55
CA TYR A 44 -2.22 4.26 -9.28
C TYR A 44 -0.96 3.50 -8.85
N ARG A 45 -0.05 4.20 -8.19
CA ARG A 45 1.18 3.62 -7.65
C ARG A 45 1.38 3.99 -6.20
N ILE A 46 1.86 3.04 -5.42
CA ILE A 46 2.27 3.22 -4.02
C ILE A 46 3.78 3.24 -3.99
N ILE A 47 4.35 4.33 -3.53
CA ILE A 47 5.79 4.50 -3.42
C ILE A 47 6.16 4.86 -1.98
N SER A 48 7.18 4.18 -1.46
CA SER A 48 7.81 4.51 -0.18
C SER A 48 9.31 4.31 -0.32
N VAL A 49 10.08 5.27 0.18
CA VAL A 49 11.55 5.29 0.10
C VAL A 49 12.13 5.35 1.51
N GLY A 50 13.08 4.47 1.79
CA GLY A 50 13.85 4.43 3.04
C GLY A 50 15.32 4.76 2.75
N GLY A 51 15.78 5.93 3.19
CA GLY A 51 17.08 6.45 2.77
C GLY A 51 17.10 6.68 1.26
N THR A 52 17.97 5.98 0.53
CA THR A 52 18.06 6.02 -0.94
C THR A 52 17.39 4.83 -1.62
N LYS A 53 16.82 3.88 -0.87
CA LYS A 53 16.25 2.63 -1.40
C LYS A 53 14.73 2.72 -1.48
N ALA A 54 14.16 2.38 -2.64
CA ALA A 54 12.74 2.14 -2.76
C ALA A 54 12.35 0.90 -1.95
N ILE A 55 11.46 1.09 -0.98
CA ILE A 55 10.93 0.03 -0.10
C ILE A 55 9.60 -0.50 -0.65
N ILE A 56 8.77 0.40 -1.17
CA ILE A 56 7.53 0.05 -1.89
C ILE A 56 7.59 0.71 -3.26
N ASN A 57 7.28 -0.06 -4.29
CA ASN A 57 7.00 0.42 -5.63
C ASN A 57 5.93 -0.49 -6.26
N SER A 58 4.71 -0.34 -5.78
CA SER A 58 3.59 -1.20 -6.14
C SER A 58 2.66 -0.47 -7.10
N THR A 59 2.28 -1.10 -8.21
CA THR A 59 1.24 -0.58 -9.10
C THR A 59 -0.07 -1.23 -8.71
N ILE A 60 -1.05 -0.44 -8.27
CA ILE A 60 -2.36 -0.94 -7.88
C ILE A 60 -3.08 -1.39 -9.15
N THR A 61 -3.50 -2.66 -9.18
CA THR A 61 -4.32 -3.21 -10.26
C THR A 61 -5.75 -3.45 -9.78
N PRO A 62 -6.75 -3.54 -10.67
CA PRO A 62 -8.16 -3.70 -10.28
C PRO A 62 -8.44 -4.93 -9.39
N ASN A 63 -7.61 -5.97 -9.50
CA ASN A 63 -7.78 -7.22 -8.73
C ASN A 63 -7.06 -7.19 -7.37
N MET A 64 -6.31 -6.12 -7.06
CA MET A 64 -5.68 -5.98 -5.76
C MET A 64 -6.68 -5.42 -4.75
N THR A 65 -6.64 -5.96 -3.54
CA THR A 65 -7.45 -5.49 -2.41
C THR A 65 -6.54 -5.16 -1.24
N PHE A 66 -6.85 -4.06 -0.56
CA PHE A 66 -6.25 -3.73 0.72
C PHE A 66 -7.11 -4.31 1.85
N THR A 67 -6.60 -5.30 2.56
CA THR A 67 -7.30 -5.97 3.65
C THR A 67 -6.84 -5.44 5.00
N LYS A 68 -7.77 -4.86 5.78
CA LYS A 68 -7.56 -4.54 7.19
C LYS A 68 -7.54 -5.83 8.00
N THR A 69 -6.45 -6.11 8.72
CA THR A 69 -6.31 -7.30 9.58
C THR A 69 -6.23 -6.98 11.07
N SER A 70 -6.05 -5.69 11.41
CA SER A 70 -6.26 -5.20 12.78
C SER A 70 -6.69 -3.73 12.77
N GLN A 71 -6.93 -3.15 13.95
CA GLN A 71 -7.32 -1.74 14.08
C GLN A 71 -6.35 -0.76 13.40
N LYS A 72 -5.05 -1.09 13.38
CA LYS A 72 -3.98 -0.21 12.87
C LYS A 72 -3.09 -0.89 11.84
N PHE A 73 -3.51 -2.03 11.28
CA PHE A 73 -2.72 -2.76 10.31
C PHE A 73 -3.58 -3.22 9.12
N GLY A 74 -3.04 -3.04 7.92
CA GLY A 74 -3.61 -3.61 6.70
C GLY A 74 -2.53 -4.02 5.72
N GLN A 75 -2.94 -4.81 4.72
CA GLN A 75 -2.03 -5.47 3.80
C GLN A 75 -2.62 -5.59 2.39
N TRP A 76 -1.76 -5.78 1.39
CA TRP A 76 -2.16 -6.18 0.05
C TRP A 76 -1.10 -7.11 -0.56
N ALA A 77 -1.55 -7.99 -1.45
CA ALA A 77 -0.66 -8.82 -2.24
C ALA A 77 -0.29 -8.10 -3.55
N ASP A 78 1.00 -8.08 -3.88
CA ASP A 78 1.49 -7.61 -5.17
C ASP A 78 2.14 -8.77 -5.93
N SER A 79 1.39 -9.35 -6.86
CA SER A 79 1.86 -10.47 -7.68
C SER A 79 3.02 -10.08 -8.60
N ARG A 80 3.13 -8.81 -9.03
CA ARG A 80 4.24 -8.37 -9.89
C ARG A 80 5.55 -8.31 -9.11
N ALA A 81 5.47 -7.85 -7.86
CA ALA A 81 6.61 -7.82 -6.94
C ALA A 81 6.83 -9.15 -6.19
N ASN A 82 5.97 -10.15 -6.40
CA ASN A 82 5.96 -11.45 -5.72
C ASN A 82 6.07 -11.33 -4.19
N THR A 83 5.33 -10.38 -3.62
CA THR A 83 5.37 -10.08 -2.18
C THR A 83 4.00 -9.66 -1.66
N VAL A 84 3.85 -9.69 -0.34
CA VAL A 84 2.71 -9.09 0.35
C VAL A 84 3.25 -7.95 1.19
N TYR A 85 2.73 -6.75 0.97
CA TYR A 85 3.08 -5.57 1.75
C TYR A 85 2.11 -5.42 2.92
N GLY A 86 2.63 -4.99 4.06
CA GLY A 86 1.87 -4.66 5.26
C GLY A 86 2.23 -3.26 5.75
N LEU A 87 1.22 -2.52 6.22
CA LEU A 87 1.39 -1.18 6.77
C LEU A 87 0.84 -1.13 8.20
N GLY A 88 1.72 -0.80 9.14
CA GLY A 88 1.36 -0.53 10.54
C GLY A 88 1.28 0.97 10.81
N PHE A 89 0.08 1.48 11.07
CA PHE A 89 -0.21 2.89 11.26
C PHE A 89 -0.16 3.31 12.73
N ALA A 90 0.06 4.61 12.97
CA ALA A 90 0.07 5.16 14.34
C ALA A 90 -1.32 5.13 15.01
N SER A 91 -2.39 5.26 14.22
CA SER A 91 -3.78 5.29 14.70
C SER A 91 -4.72 4.64 13.68
N GLU A 92 -5.93 4.29 14.13
CA GLU A 92 -6.99 3.77 13.24
C GLU A 92 -7.37 4.80 12.18
N GLN A 93 -7.40 6.09 12.54
CA GLN A 93 -7.77 7.16 11.61
C GLN A 93 -6.84 7.19 10.38
N HIS A 94 -5.53 6.99 10.56
CA HIS A 94 -4.60 6.92 9.44
C HIS A 94 -4.86 5.71 8.53
N LEU A 95 -5.26 4.57 9.09
CA LEU A 95 -5.67 3.40 8.31
C LEU A 95 -6.97 3.70 7.55
N SER A 96 -7.96 4.28 8.23
CA SER A 96 -9.26 4.61 7.64
C SER A 96 -9.13 5.58 6.47
N GLN A 97 -8.18 6.53 6.51
CA GLN A 97 -7.87 7.41 5.38
C GLN A 97 -7.39 6.65 4.14
N VAL A 98 -6.59 5.58 4.33
CA VAL A 98 -6.07 4.77 3.21
C VAL A 98 -7.19 4.03 2.48
N ILE A 99 -8.25 3.63 3.20
CA ILE A 99 -9.39 2.89 2.63
C ILE A 99 -10.64 3.76 2.44
N ALA A 100 -10.53 5.08 2.66
CA ALA A 100 -11.67 5.99 2.56
C ALA A 100 -12.21 6.03 1.13
N ALA A 101 -13.48 6.42 1.00
CA ALA A 101 -14.09 6.68 -0.31
C ALA A 101 -13.24 7.70 -1.09
N GLY A 102 -12.94 7.38 -2.35
CA GLY A 102 -12.05 8.20 -3.19
C GLY A 102 -10.56 7.89 -3.05
N SER A 103 -10.15 7.01 -2.13
CA SER A 103 -8.79 6.48 -2.10
C SER A 103 -8.51 5.61 -3.34
N PRO A 104 -7.24 5.43 -3.73
CA PRO A 104 -6.86 4.51 -4.79
C PRO A 104 -7.37 3.07 -4.59
N TRP A 105 -7.53 2.65 -3.33
CA TRP A 105 -8.07 1.34 -2.98
C TRP A 105 -9.58 1.25 -3.18
N ALA A 106 -10.33 2.28 -2.77
CA ALA A 106 -11.78 2.32 -2.95
C ALA A 106 -12.20 2.28 -4.43
N GLN A 107 -11.40 2.86 -5.33
CA GLN A 107 -11.66 2.82 -6.78
C GLN A 107 -11.43 1.41 -7.39
N CYS A 108 -10.60 0.58 -6.76
CA CYS A 108 -10.43 -0.81 -7.19
C CYS A 108 -11.62 -1.66 -6.76
N ASP A 109 -12.15 -1.44 -5.55
CA ASP A 109 -13.30 -2.18 -5.04
C ASP A 109 -14.61 -1.81 -5.78
N SER A 110 -14.78 -0.57 -6.23
CA SER A 110 -15.97 -0.15 -7.00
C SER A 110 -16.10 -0.84 -8.37
N ASN A 111 -14.98 -1.20 -9.00
CA ASN A 111 -14.98 -1.94 -10.27
C ASN A 111 -15.39 -3.41 -10.12
N ARG A 112 -15.61 -3.89 -8.88
CA ARG A 112 -15.99 -5.28 -8.59
C ARG A 112 -17.50 -5.50 -8.49
N GLN A 113 -18.31 -4.44 -8.47
CA GLN A 113 -19.78 -4.55 -8.41
C GLN A 113 -20.46 -4.68 -9.79
N VAL A 114 -19.69 -4.75 -10.88
CA VAL A 114 -20.20 -4.83 -12.26
C VAL A 114 -19.78 -6.09 -13.02
N ALA A 115 -19.42 -7.17 -12.31
CA ALA A 115 -19.13 -8.48 -12.90
C ALA A 115 -20.00 -9.58 -12.29
#